data_AF-A0A356BEX4-F1
#
_entry.id   AF-A0A356BEX4-F1
#
_cell.length_a   1.000
_cell.length_b   1.000
_cell.length_c   1.000
_cell.angle_alpha   90.00
_cell.angle_beta   90.00
_cell.angle_gamma   90.00
#
_symmetry.space_group_name_H-M   'P 1'
#
loop_
_entity.id
_entity.type
_entity.pdbx_description
1 polymer ?
#
loop_
_entity_poly.entity_id
_entity_poly.type
_entity_poly.pdbx_seq_one_letter_code
_entity_poly.pdbx_strand_id
1 'polypeptide(L)'
;MNLLLTLILLLINVLAIKAYRKLLLLRSISQIEAEVELEMHSRAHQLLVRRDQLEVGLLKDGAETIDEQWKGDLAEYMEEFEQEALLRAKSRLKRV
;
A
#
# COMPACT_ATOMS: atom_id res chain seq x y z
N MET A 1 11.35 -1.94 51.04
CA MET A 1 10.19 -2.46 50.28
C MET A 1 9.61 -1.41 49.32
N ASN A 2 9.35 -0.17 49.75
CA ASN A 2 8.81 0.89 48.89
C ASN A 2 9.71 1.25 47.68
N LEU A 3 11.03 1.38 47.87
CA LEU A 3 11.95 1.70 46.76
C LEU A 3 11.91 0.68 45.62
N LEU A 4 11.77 -0.60 45.96
CA LEU A 4 11.76 -1.69 44.98
C LEU A 4 10.44 -1.67 44.18
N LEU A 5 9.32 -1.43 44.86
CA LEU A 5 8.02 -1.20 44.23
C LEU A 5 8.03 0.04 43.32
N THR A 6 8.60 1.15 43.78
CA THR A 6 8.74 2.37 42.98
C THR A 6 9.57 2.13 41.73
N LEU A 7 10.66 1.37 41.84
CA LEU A 7 11.53 1.06 40.71
C LEU A 7 10.84 0.15 39.69
N ILE A 8 10.07 -0.84 40.16
CA ILE A 8 9.23 -1.69 39.30
C ILE A 8 8.17 -0.86 38.56
N LEU A 9 7.47 0.03 39.26
CA LEU A 9 6.47 0.91 38.65
C LEU A 9 7.09 1.81 37.57
N LEU A 10 8.27 2.35 37.83
CA LEU A 10 9.00 3.19 36.86
C LEU A 10 9.38 2.37 35.61
N LEU A 11 9.84 1.12 35.81
CA LEU A 11 10.20 0.21 34.73
C LEU A 11 8.99 -0.18 33.88
N ILE A 12 7.85 -0.47 34.49
CA ILE A 12 6.58 -0.75 33.79
C ILE A 12 6.15 0.46 32.95
N ASN A 13 6.22 1.67 33.51
CA ASN A 13 5.87 2.89 32.76
C ASN A 13 6.79 3.12 31.56
N VAL A 14 8.10 2.91 31.72
CA VAL A 14 9.05 3.01 30.61
C VAL A 14 8.76 1.98 29.51
N LEU A 15 8.44 0.75 29.89
CA LEU A 15 8.06 -0.30 28.95
C LEU A 15 6.75 0.03 28.24
N ALA A 16 5.75 0.53 28.96
CA ALA A 16 4.47 0.94 28.41
C ALA A 16 4.63 2.06 27.38
N ILE A 17 5.45 3.08 27.68
CA ILE A 17 5.75 4.17 26.74
C ILE A 17 6.46 3.63 25.48
N LYS A 18 7.43 2.73 25.64
CA LYS A 18 8.11 2.11 24.49
C LYS A 18 7.15 1.30 23.62
N ALA A 19 6.29 0.49 24.23
CA ALA A 19 5.30 -0.31 23.53
C ALA A 19 4.29 0.58 22.80
N TYR A 20 3.77 1.62 23.46
CA TYR A 20 2.84 2.57 22.87
C TYR A 20 3.42 3.26 21.63
N ARG A 21 4.67 3.75 21.71
CA ARG A 21 5.36 4.36 20.55
C ARG A 21 5.52 3.37 19.39
N LYS A 22 5.88 2.12 19.69
CA LYS A 22 6.03 1.07 18.67
C LYS A 22 4.70 0.74 17.99
N LEU A 23 3.62 0.65 18.77
CA LEU A 23 2.28 0.40 18.26
C LEU A 23 1.75 1.54 17.39
N LEU A 24 2.02 2.79 17.76
CA LEU A 24 1.67 3.96 16.93
C LEU A 24 2.34 3.91 15.56
N LEU A 25 3.64 3.59 15.51
CA LEU A 25 4.37 3.47 14.25
C LEU A 25 3.84 2.33 13.39
N LEU A 26 3.50 1.18 13.98
CA LEU A 26 2.92 0.06 13.25
C LEU A 26 1.53 0.41 12.69
N ARG A 27 0.73 1.18 13.43
CA ARG A 27 -0.58 1.64 12.99
C ARG A 27 -0.47 2.55 11.76
N SER A 28 0.43 3.52 11.76
CA SER A 28 0.60 4.42 10.61
C SER A 28 1.10 3.67 9.37
N ILE A 29 2.04 2.73 9.54
CA ILE A 29 2.54 1.90 8.43
C ILE A 29 1.41 1.05 7.84
N SER A 30 0.58 0.45 8.70
CA SER A 30 -0.57 -0.35 8.25
C SER A 30 -1.62 0.47 7.52
N GLN A 31 -1.81 1.74 7.87
CA GLN A 31 -2.75 2.62 7.16
C GLN A 31 -2.21 2.98 5.77
N ILE A 32 -0.93 3.35 5.68
CA ILE A 32 -0.29 3.67 4.39
C ILE A 32 -0.32 2.45 3.46
N GLU A 33 0.01 1.26 3.97
CA GLU A 33 -0.06 0.02 3.18
C GLU A 33 -1.49 -0.24 2.65
N ALA A 34 -2.53 0.04 3.44
CA ALA A 34 -3.92 -0.14 3.04
C ALA A 34 -4.41 0.91 2.02
N GLU A 35 -3.99 2.18 2.17
CA GLU A 35 -4.32 3.25 1.23
C GLU A 35 -3.71 2.99 -0.15
N VAL A 36 -2.45 2.56 -0.19
CA VAL A 36 -1.74 2.21 -1.42
C VAL A 36 -2.39 1.03 -2.13
N GLU A 37 -2.77 -0.01 -1.38
CA GLU A 37 -3.48 -1.16 -1.95
C GLU A 37 -4.84 -0.76 -2.56
N LEU A 38 -5.55 0.16 -1.91
CA LEU A 38 -6.83 0.68 -2.39
C LEU A 38 -6.65 1.55 -3.65
N GLU A 39 -5.61 2.37 -3.70
CA GLU A 39 -5.24 3.16 -4.89
C GLU A 39 -4.91 2.24 -6.08
N MET A 40 -4.06 1.24 -5.88
CA MET A 40 -3.69 0.27 -6.92
C MET A 40 -4.90 -0.52 -7.43
N HIS A 41 -5.82 -0.89 -6.54
CA HIS A 41 -7.06 -1.55 -6.94
C HIS A 41 -8.00 -0.61 -7.72
N SER A 42 -8.08 0.66 -7.33
CA SER A 42 -8.86 1.68 -8.05
C SER A 42 -8.31 1.90 -9.46
N ARG A 43 -6.99 2.03 -9.60
CA ARG A 43 -6.32 2.18 -10.91
C ARG A 43 -6.55 0.97 -11.82
N ALA A 44 -6.41 -0.25 -11.29
CA ALA A 44 -6.73 -1.48 -12.03
C ALA A 44 -8.18 -1.48 -12.52
N HIS A 45 -9.12 -1.11 -11.66
CA HIS A 45 -10.52 -1.05 -12.03
C HIS A 45 -10.79 -0.05 -13.16
N GLN A 46 -10.18 1.13 -13.11
CA GLN A 46 -10.31 2.13 -14.18
C GLN A 46 -9.74 1.63 -15.52
N LEU A 47 -8.60 0.92 -15.49
CA LEU A 47 -8.02 0.31 -16.69
C LEU A 47 -8.95 -0.75 -17.29
N LEU A 48 -9.58 -1.58 -16.46
CA LEU A 48 -10.56 -2.58 -16.91
C LEU A 48 -11.81 -1.92 -17.52
N VAL A 49 -12.36 -0.88 -16.87
CA VAL A 49 -13.51 -0.16 -17.40
C VAL A 49 -13.19 0.51 -18.74
N ARG A 50 -12.00 1.11 -18.89
CA ARG A 50 -11.55 1.66 -20.18
C ARG A 50 -11.40 0.56 -21.24
N ARG A 51 -10.95 -0.63 -20.86
CA ARG A 51 -10.84 -1.77 -21.77
C ARG A 51 -12.21 -2.20 -22.28
N ASP A 52 -13.17 -2.37 -21.38
CA ASP A 52 -14.55 -2.73 -21.74
C ASP A 52 -15.19 -1.68 -22.67
N GLN A 53 -14.94 -0.38 -22.43
CA GLN A 53 -15.41 0.70 -23.28
C GLN A 53 -14.82 0.65 -24.70
N LEU A 54 -13.55 0.26 -24.84
CA LEU A 54 -12.88 0.05 -26.12
C LEU A 54 -13.45 -1.17 -26.86
N GLU A 55 -13.65 -2.28 -26.15
CA GLU A 55 -14.14 -3.54 -26.74
C GLU A 55 -15.60 -3.45 -27.22
N VAL A 56 -16.45 -2.68 -26.52
CA VAL A 56 -17.84 -2.43 -26.92
C VAL A 56 -17.92 -1.51 -28.16
N GLY A 57 -16.79 -0.99 -28.66
CA GLY A 57 -16.73 -0.23 -29.91
C GLY A 57 -17.40 1.15 -29.81
N LEU A 58 -17.46 1.73 -28.61
CA LEU A 58 -17.95 3.10 -28.37
C LEU A 58 -17.05 4.17 -29.00
N LEU A 59 -15.78 3.83 -29.29
CA LEU A 59 -14.77 4.71 -29.86
C LEU A 59 -14.40 4.22 -31.28
N LYS A 60 -15.23 4.52 -32.27
CA LYS A 60 -15.01 4.07 -33.68
C LYS A 60 -13.94 4.88 -34.43
N ASP A 61 -13.64 6.10 -33.97
CA ASP A 61 -12.57 6.94 -34.54
C ASP A 61 -11.38 7.00 -33.58
N GLY A 62 -10.19 6.64 -34.05
CA GLY A 62 -8.95 6.66 -33.23
C GLY A 62 -8.78 5.45 -32.28
N ALA A 63 -9.50 4.35 -32.53
CA ALA A 63 -9.45 3.15 -31.69
C ALA A 63 -8.03 2.57 -31.52
N GLU A 64 -7.21 2.56 -32.57
CA GLU A 64 -5.82 2.08 -32.51
C GLU A 64 -4.96 2.95 -31.58
N THR A 65 -5.07 4.26 -31.67
CA THR A 65 -4.31 5.20 -30.84
C THR A 65 -4.72 5.11 -29.37
N ILE A 66 -6.01 4.93 -29.08
CA ILE A 66 -6.50 4.79 -27.71
C ILE A 66 -6.16 3.39 -27.14
N ASP A 67 -6.17 2.34 -27.96
CA ASP A 67 -5.73 1.00 -27.57
C ASP A 67 -4.22 0.97 -27.27
N GLU A 68 -3.40 1.65 -28.07
CA GLU A 68 -1.97 1.82 -27.79
C GLU A 68 -1.71 2.60 -26.50
N GLN A 69 -2.46 3.68 -26.26
CA GLN A 69 -2.39 4.42 -24.99
C GLN A 69 -2.80 3.55 -23.81
N TRP A 70 -3.90 2.79 -23.93
CA TRP A 70 -4.34 1.88 -22.88
C TRP A 70 -3.29 0.80 -22.57
N LYS A 71 -2.62 0.25 -23.59
CA LYS A 71 -1.50 -0.69 -23.41
C LYS A 71 -0.32 -0.03 -22.69
N GLY A 72 -0.02 1.23 -23.00
CA GLY A 72 1.00 2.02 -22.30
C GLY A 72 0.65 2.23 -20.83
N ASP A 73 -0.57 2.71 -20.54
CA ASP A 73 -1.07 2.92 -19.18
C ASP A 73 -1.07 1.61 -18.38
N LEU A 74 -1.40 0.48 -19.02
CA LEU A 74 -1.35 -0.85 -18.40
C LEU A 74 0.09 -1.28 -18.10
N ALA A 75 1.03 -1.04 -19.01
CA ALA A 75 2.43 -1.39 -18.81
C ALA A 75 3.05 -0.60 -17.64
N GLU A 76 2.76 0.70 -17.56
CA GLU A 76 3.18 1.55 -16.44
C GLU A 76 2.58 1.06 -15.11
N TYR A 77 1.27 0.75 -15.11
CA TYR A 77 0.61 0.18 -13.93
C TYR A 77 1.24 -1.14 -13.48
N MET A 78 1.56 -2.05 -14.41
CA MET A 78 2.19 -3.33 -14.09
C MET A 78 3.60 -3.15 -13.52
N GLU A 79 4.38 -2.20 -14.04
CA GLU A 79 5.70 -1.88 -13.51
C GLU A 79 5.61 -1.32 -12.08
N GLU A 80 4.73 -0.36 -11.83
CA GLU A 80 4.49 0.18 -10.48
C GLU A 80 4.04 -0.92 -9.50
N PHE A 81 3.13 -1.79 -9.93
CA PHE A 81 2.62 -2.90 -9.12
C PHE A 81 3.75 -3.87 -8.72
N GLU A 82 4.63 -4.23 -9.65
CA GLU A 82 5.79 -5.08 -9.34
C GLU A 82 6.78 -4.40 -8.39
N GLN A 83 7.05 -3.10 -8.60
CA GLN A 83 7.92 -2.32 -7.71
C GLN A 83 7.35 -2.28 -6.28
N GLU A 84 6.06 -2.06 -6.12
CA GLU A 84 5.40 -2.10 -4.81
C GLU A 84 5.40 -3.49 -4.18
N ALA A 85 5.16 -4.55 -4.96
CA ALA A 85 5.22 -5.91 -4.48
C ALA A 85 6.62 -6.25 -3.94
N LEU A 86 7.67 -5.80 -4.65
CA LEU A 86 9.07 -5.92 -4.20
C LEU A 86 9.33 -5.11 -2.93
N LEU A 87 8.79 -3.89 -2.81
CA LEU A 87 8.91 -3.08 -1.59
C LEU A 87 8.22 -3.75 -0.40
N ARG A 88 7.02 -4.30 -0.59
CA ARG A 88 6.29 -5.09 0.43
C ARG A 88 7.04 -6.35 0.83
N ALA A 89 7.64 -7.05 -0.13
CA ALA A 89 8.47 -8.22 0.16
C ALA A 89 9.72 -7.84 0.97
N LYS A 90 10.42 -6.76 0.60
CA LYS A 90 11.58 -6.23 1.34
C LYS A 90 11.20 -5.74 2.73
N SER A 91 10.05 -5.08 2.88
CA SER A 91 9.60 -4.57 4.19
C SER A 91 9.23 -5.71 5.14
N ARG A 92 8.58 -6.77 4.63
CA ARG A 92 8.30 -8.00 5.41
C ARG A 92 9.59 -8.68 5.87
N LEU A 93 10.59 -8.81 4.99
CA LEU A 93 11.90 -9.38 5.31
C LEU A 93 12.66 -8.58 6.39
N LYS A 94 12.51 -7.26 6.44
CA LYS A 94 13.11 -6.41 7.49
C LYS A 94 12.36 -6.45 8.83
N ARG A 95 11.13 -6.97 8.86
CA ARG A 95 10.25 -6.99 10.03
C ARG A 95 10.37 -8.31 10.82
N VAL A 96 10.93 -9.37 10.21
CA VAL A 96 11.28 -10.68 10.81
C VAL A 96 12.73 -10.66 11.26
#